data_AF-A0ABD3R1A3-F1
#
_entry.id   AF-A0ABD3R1A3-F1
#
_cell.length_a   1.000
_cell.length_b   1.000
_cell.length_c   1.000
_cell.angle_alpha   90.00
_cell.angle_beta   90.00
_cell.angle_gamma   90.00
#
_symmetry.space_group_name_H-M   'P 1'
#
loop_
_entity.id
_entity.type
_entity.pdbx_description
1 polymer ?
#
loop_
_entity_poly.entity_id
_entity_poly.type
_entity_poly.pdbx_seq_one_letter_code
_entity_poly.pdbx_strand_id
1 'polypeptide(L)' 'MDPSVGIVQNDAAIVVAAAAEHFVKEFAVRSLEVAKEKGRNIVKYEDVATVRANDRSLSFLDLLMP' A
#
# COMPACT_ATOMS: atom_id res chain seq x y z
N MET A 1 18.90 2.07 7.93
CA MET A 1 18.45 3.48 8.00
C MET A 1 18.94 4.16 6.75
N ASP A 2 18.10 5.01 6.16
CA ASP A 2 18.54 5.88 5.06
C ASP A 2 19.63 6.83 5.62
N PRO A 3 20.88 6.80 5.08
CA PRO A 3 21.99 7.59 5.61
C PRO A 3 21.78 9.11 5.44
N SER A 4 20.82 9.54 4.62
CA SER A 4 20.46 10.95 4.47
C SER A 4 19.57 11.48 5.63
N VAL A 5 18.98 10.59 6.43
CA VAL A 5 18.09 10.96 7.54
C VAL A 5 18.90 11.07 8.83
N GLY A 6 19.25 12.30 9.23
CA GLY A 6 20.10 12.55 10.39
C GLY A 6 19.40 12.48 11.75
N ILE A 7 18.11 12.83 11.84
CA ILE A 7 17.33 12.86 13.10
C ILE A 7 15.90 12.40 12.83
N VAL A 8 15.36 11.53 13.70
CA VAL A 8 13.96 11.08 13.67
C VAL A 8 13.30 11.49 14.99
N GLN A 9 12.23 12.28 14.91
CA GLN A 9 11.44 12.65 16.09
C GLN A 9 10.51 11.49 16.49
N ASN A 10 10.24 11.34 17.79
CA ASN A 10 9.32 10.29 18.28
C ASN A 10 7.93 10.39 17.64
N ASP A 11 7.42 11.60 17.44
CA ASP A 11 6.11 11.84 16.83
C ASP A 11 6.03 11.32 15.39
N ALA A 12 7.16 11.33 14.67
CA ALA A 12 7.21 10.77 13.32
C ALA A 12 6.92 9.27 13.33
N ALA A 13 7.40 8.52 14.33
CA ALA A 13 7.12 7.10 14.46
C ALA A 13 5.63 6.82 14.72
N ILE A 14 4.98 7.66 15.55
CA ILE A 14 3.55 7.55 15.87
C ILE A 14 2.71 7.81 14.61
N VAL A 15 3.01 8.89 13.88
CA VAL A 15 2.30 9.27 12.65
C VAL A 15 2.47 8.20 11.58
N VAL A 16 3.70 7.72 11.36
CA VAL A 16 3.98 6.69 10.35
C VAL A 16 3.29 5.37 10.70
N ALA A 17 3.22 4.98 11.98
CA ALA A 17 2.49 3.78 12.39
C ALA A 17 1.01 3.86 12.02
N ALA A 18 0.34 4.97 12.36
CA ALA A 18 -1.06 5.17 12.02
C ALA A 18 -1.29 5.26 10.50
N ALA A 19 -0.42 5.98 9.78
CA ALA A 19 -0.50 6.12 8.33
C ALA A 19 -0.27 4.77 7.61
N ALA A 20 0.68 3.97 8.08
CA ALA A 20 0.96 2.64 7.52
C ALA A 20 -0.23 1.69 7.73
N GLU A 21 -0.84 1.69 8.92
CA GLU A 21 -2.03 0.89 9.18
C GLU A 21 -3.19 1.30 8.26
N HIS A 22 -3.44 2.60 8.13
CA HIS A 22 -4.49 3.11 7.26
C HIS A 22 -4.24 2.76 5.79
N PHE A 23 -3.00 2.95 5.32
CA PHE A 23 -2.58 2.59 3.98
C PHE A 23 -2.82 1.11 3.67
N VAL A 24 -2.37 0.20 4.55
CA VAL A 24 -2.53 -1.25 4.34
C VAL A 24 -4.00 -1.65 4.32
N LYS A 25 -4.83 -1.09 5.22
CA LYS A 25 -6.28 -1.37 5.26
C LYS A 25 -6.96 -0.94 3.96
N GLU A 26 -6.76 0.30 3.54
CA GLU A 26 -7.38 0.84 2.34
C GLU A 26 -6.94 0.08 1.09
N PHE A 27 -5.64 -0.20 0.99
CA PHE A 27 -5.09 -0.93 -0.15
C PHE A 27 -5.62 -2.37 -0.23
N ALA A 28 -5.82 -3.03 0.92
CA ALA A 28 -6.44 -4.36 0.98
C ALA A 28 -7.93 -4.33 0.60
N VAL A 29 -8.69 -3.32 1.04
CA VAL A 29 -10.11 -3.15 0.67
C VAL A 29 -10.26 -2.99 -0.83
N ARG A 30 -9.51 -2.08 -1.45
CA ARG A 30 -9.54 -1.87 -2.91
C ARG A 30 -9.11 -3.12 -3.68
N SER A 31 -8.14 -3.86 -3.16
CA SER A 31 -7.70 -5.13 -3.78
C SER A 31 -8.79 -6.21 -3.68
N LEU A 32 -9.56 -6.23 -2.59
CA LEU A 32 -10.69 -7.13 -2.43
C LEU A 32 -11.85 -6.76 -3.37
N GLU A 33 -12.09 -5.48 -3.64
CA GLU A 33 -13.07 -5.03 -4.63
C GLU A 33 -12.74 -5.59 -6.02
N VAL A 34 -11.49 -5.47 -6.47
CA VAL A 34 -11.02 -6.06 -7.74
C VAL A 34 -11.18 -7.59 -7.73
N ALA A 35 -10.88 -8.26 -6.62
CA ALA A 35 -11.08 -9.71 -6.52
C ALA A 35 -12.56 -10.10 -6.65
N LYS A 36 -13.46 -9.31 -6.07
CA LYS A 36 -14.91 -9.51 -6.13
C LYS A 36 -15.47 -9.29 -7.53
N GLU A 37 -14.97 -8.31 -8.27
CA GLU A 37 -15.30 -8.11 -9.69
C GLU A 37 -14.99 -9.36 -10.54
N LYS A 38 -13.98 -10.13 -10.13
CA LYS A 38 -13.60 -11.41 -10.75
C LYS A 38 -14.32 -12.63 -10.15
N GLY A 39 -15.36 -12.42 -9.34
CA GLY A 39 -16.15 -13.48 -8.69
C GLY A 39 -15.41 -14.23 -7.57
N ARG A 40 -14.35 -13.65 -7.00
CA ARG A 40 -13.55 -14.25 -5.93
C ARG A 40 -13.69 -13.45 -4.64
N ASN A 41 -13.52 -14.12 -3.50
CA ASN A 41 -13.45 -13.48 -2.17
C ASN A 41 -12.07 -13.63 -1.51
N ILE A 42 -11.06 -13.96 -2.31
CA ILE A 42 -9.67 -14.12 -1.90
C ILE A 42 -8.84 -13.18 -2.75
N VAL A 43 -8.12 -12.27 -2.10
CA VAL A 43 -7.19 -11.34 -2.76
C VAL A 43 -5.99 -12.11 -3.28
N LYS A 44 -5.63 -11.89 -4.55
CA LYS A 44 -4.42 -12.40 -5.18
C LYS A 44 -3.50 -11.25 -5.54
N TYR A 45 -2.24 -11.57 -5.82
CA TYR A 45 -1.24 -10.61 -6.27
C TYR A 45 -1.70 -9.75 -7.46
N GLU A 46 -2.34 -10.36 -8.45
CA GLU A 46 -2.88 -9.65 -9.62
C GLU A 46 -3.93 -8.58 -9.28
N ASP A 47 -4.67 -8.74 -8.19
CA ASP A 47 -5.69 -7.78 -7.75
C ASP A 47 -5.01 -6.56 -7.14
N VAL A 48 -4.02 -6.81 -6.29
CA VAL A 48 -3.16 -5.77 -5.69
C VAL A 48 -2.38 -5.01 -6.76
N ALA A 49 -1.81 -5.73 -7.73
CA ALA A 49 -1.07 -5.15 -8.85
C ALA A 49 -1.98 -4.26 -9.72
N THR A 50 -3.24 -4.66 -9.92
CA THR A 50 -4.24 -3.88 -10.65
C THR A 50 -4.57 -2.57 -9.93
N VAL A 51 -4.78 -2.61 -8.61
CA VAL A 51 -5.01 -1.38 -7.82
C VAL A 51 -3.82 -0.42 -7.93
N ARG A 52 -2.58 -0.95 -7.78
CA ARG A 52 -1.36 -0.15 -7.94
C ARG A 52 -1.24 0.45 -9.33
N ALA A 53 -1.47 -0.33 -10.39
CA ALA A 53 -1.35 0.15 -11.78
C ALA A 53 -2.38 1.24 -12.14
N ASN A 54 -3.53 1.25 -11.46
CA ASN A 54 -4.61 2.19 -11.71
C ASN A 54 -4.55 3.47 -10.85
N ASP A 55 -3.61 3.56 -9.92
CA ASP A 55 -3.50 4.70 -8.99
C ASP A 55 -2.09 5.29 -8.97
N ARG A 56 -1.95 6.48 -9.55
CA ARG A 56 -0.66 7.18 -9.63
C ARG A 56 -0.06 7.47 -8.24
N SER A 57 -0.87 7.60 -7.19
CA SER A 57 -0.35 7.80 -5.84
C SER A 57 0.41 6.58 -5.30
N LEU A 58 0.23 5.42 -5.92
CA LEU A 58 0.89 4.17 -5.58
C LEU A 58 2.15 3.89 -6.42
N SER A 59 2.62 4.85 -7.22
CA SER A 59 3.80 4.67 -8.10
C SER A 59 5.09 4.37 -7.32
N PHE A 60 5.15 4.72 -6.03
CA PHE A 60 6.27 4.34 -5.17
C PHE A 60 6.42 2.83 -4.99
N LEU A 61 5.40 2.04 -5.36
CA LEU A 61 5.41 0.59 -5.32
C LEU A 61 5.85 -0.07 -6.63
N ASP A 62 6.11 0.69 -7.70
CA ASP A 62 6.43 0.12 -9.03
C ASP A 62 7.65 -0.80 -8.99
N LEU A 63 8.61 -0.54 -8.10
CA LEU A 63 9.79 -1.40 -7.93
C LEU A 63 9.44 -2.75 -7.27
N LEU A 64 8.45 -2.76 -6.38
CA LEU A 64 8.05 -3.93 -5.60
C LEU A 64 6.96 -4.76 -6.30
N MET A 65 6.12 -4.10 -7.09
CA MET A 65 5.02 -4.69 -7.82
C MET A 65 5.00 -4.09 -9.24
N PRO A 66 5.82 -4.59 -10.17
CA PRO A 66 5.91 -4.07 -11.54
C PRO A 66 4.64 -4.34 -12.34
#